data_AF-A0A972TJE7-F1
#
_entry.id   AF-A0A972TJE7-F1
#
_cell.length_a   1.000
_cell.length_b   1.000
_cell.length_c   1.000
_cell.angle_alpha   90.00
_cell.angle_beta   90.00
_cell.angle_gamma   90.00
#
_symmetry.space_group_name_H-M   'P 1'
#
loop_
_entity.id
_entity.type
_entity.pdbx_description
1 polymer ?
#
loop_
_entity_poly.entity_id
_entity_poly.type
_entity_poly.pdbx_seq_one_letter_code
_entity_poly.pdbx_strand_id
1 'polypeptide(L)' 'MESEELTQLMKQVEEKKIGWGTVEKQIKVSHALLNLYSKSGPVPVTIINNIKKVLEENEKAPAD' A
#
# COMPACT_ATOMS: atom_id res chain seq x y z
N MET A 1 8.92 -1.86 12.14
CA MET A 1 7.59 -2.47 11.96
C MET A 1 7.76 -3.73 11.15
N GLU A 2 6.92 -4.72 11.38
CA GLU A 2 7.01 -6.02 10.72
C GLU A 2 6.46 -5.95 9.30
N SER A 3 7.08 -6.69 8.39
CA SER A 3 6.70 -6.83 6.98
C SER A 3 5.31 -7.47 6.77
N GLU A 4 4.76 -8.07 7.82
CA GLU A 4 3.42 -8.64 7.83
C GLU A 4 2.32 -7.57 7.67
N GLU A 5 2.48 -6.40 8.31
CA GLU A 5 1.54 -5.29 8.19
C GLU A 5 1.49 -4.75 6.76
N LEU A 6 2.65 -4.63 6.10
CA LEU A 6 2.71 -4.25 4.68
C LEU A 6 1.96 -5.26 3.81
N THR A 7 2.16 -6.55 4.06
CA THR A 7 1.53 -7.62 3.28
C THR A 7 0.00 -7.58 3.41
N GLN A 8 -0.53 -7.26 4.60
CA GLN A 8 -1.97 -7.07 4.79
C GLN A 8 -2.49 -5.85 4.02
N LEU A 9 -1.78 -4.72 4.07
CA LEU A 9 -2.16 -3.52 3.33
C LEU A 9 -2.15 -3.75 1.81
N MET A 10 -1.15 -4.49 1.30
CA MET A 10 -1.09 -4.85 -0.11
C MET A 10 -2.30 -5.68 -0.56
N LYS A 11 -2.76 -6.62 0.27
CA LYS A 11 -3.99 -7.38 0.00
C LYS A 11 -5.23 -6.47 -0.03
N GLN A 12 -5.34 -5.53 0.91
CA GLN A 12 -6.48 -4.59 0.91
C GLN A 12 -6.52 -3.73 -0.36
N VAL A 13 -5.36 -3.32 -0.87
CA VAL A 13 -5.25 -2.58 -2.14
C VAL A 13 -5.83 -3.42 -3.30
N GLU A 14 -5.49 -4.71 -3.35
CA GLU A 14 -6.00 -5.64 -4.36
C GLU A 14 -7.50 -5.93 -4.18
N GLU A 15 -7.97 -6.14 -2.95
CA GLU A 15 -9.39 -6.35 -2.64
C GLU A 15 -10.26 -5.14 -3.01
N LYS A 16 -9.73 -3.92 -2.78
CA LYS A 16 -10.38 -2.67 -3.20
C LYS A 16 -10.21 -2.36 -4.69
N LYS A 17 -9.58 -3.24 -5.47
CA LYS A 17 -9.25 -3.06 -6.89
C LYS A 17 -8.55 -1.73 -7.18
N ILE A 18 -7.74 -1.26 -6.24
CA ILE A 18 -6.93 -0.05 -6.43
C ILE A 18 -5.78 -0.42 -7.34
N GLY A 19 -5.69 0.23 -8.50
CA GLY A 19 -4.60 -0.02 -9.44
C GLY A 19 -3.26 0.33 -8.81
N TRP A 20 -2.29 -0.59 -8.88
CA TRP A 20 -0.94 -0.38 -8.36
C TRP A 20 -0.28 0.89 -8.91
N GLY A 21 -0.57 1.28 -10.14
CA GLY A 21 -0.07 2.55 -10.70
C GLY A 21 -0.55 3.80 -9.95
N THR A 22 -1.74 3.79 -9.35
CA THR A 22 -2.23 4.89 -8.50
C THR A 22 -1.50 4.90 -7.17
N VAL A 23 -1.33 3.72 -6.56
CA VAL A 23 -0.58 3.55 -5.31
C VAL A 23 0.86 4.04 -5.51
N GLU A 24 1.54 3.57 -6.55
CA GLU A 24 2.91 3.96 -6.89
C GLU A 24 3.06 5.47 -7.11
N LYS A 25 2.07 6.12 -7.75
CA LYS A 25 2.06 7.58 -7.93
C LYS A 25 1.89 8.34 -6.61
N GLN A 26 1.00 7.88 -5.74
CA GLN A 26 0.75 8.53 -4.45
C GLN A 26 1.93 8.36 -3.49
N ILE A 27 2.43 7.13 -3.35
CA ILE A 27 3.45 6.82 -2.34
C ILE A 27 4.88 6.99 -2.88
N LYS A 28 5.05 7.16 -4.20
CA LYS A 28 6.35 7.27 -4.92
C LYS A 28 7.28 6.06 -4.68
N VAL A 29 6.69 4.90 -4.43
CA VAL A 29 7.41 3.64 -4.23
C VAL A 29 6.85 2.61 -5.19
N SER A 30 7.74 1.97 -5.94
CA SER A 30 7.35 0.94 -6.90
C SER A 30 6.83 -0.31 -6.21
N HIS A 31 5.88 -1.00 -6.84
CA HIS A 31 5.34 -2.26 -6.36
C HIS A 31 6.42 -3.33 -6.15
N ALA A 32 7.46 -3.34 -7.02
CA ALA A 32 8.61 -4.22 -6.86
C ALA A 32 9.37 -3.99 -5.54
N LEU A 33 9.48 -2.73 -5.09
CA LEU A 33 10.14 -2.39 -3.83
C LEU A 33 9.27 -2.77 -2.63
N LEU A 34 7.94 -2.58 -2.71
CA LEU A 34 7.01 -3.09 -1.70
C LEU A 34 7.10 -4.61 -1.54
N ASN A 35 7.18 -5.34 -2.66
CA ASN A 35 7.34 -6.79 -2.66
C ASN A 35 8.68 -7.22 -2.03
N LEU A 36 9.76 -6.47 -2.25
CA LEU A 36 11.04 -6.70 -1.59
C LEU A 36 10.93 -6.48 -0.07
N TYR A 37 10.28 -5.39 0.34
CA TYR A 37 10.03 -5.09 1.75
C TYR A 37 9.15 -6.14 2.44
N SER A 38 8.13 -6.65 1.76
CA SER A 38 7.29 -7.75 2.26
C SER A 38 8.11 -9.04 2.52
N LYS A 39 9.20 -9.26 1.78
CA LYS A 39 9.99 -10.51 1.82
C LYS A 39 11.28 -10.47 2.62
N SER A 40 11.94 -9.31 2.74
CA SER A 40 13.36 -9.26 3.11
C SER A 40 13.74 -8.26 4.18
N GLY A 41 12.83 -7.47 4.77
CA GLY A 41 13.28 -6.60 5.84
C GLY A 41 12.29 -5.61 6.43
N PRO A 42 12.77 -4.80 7.39
CA PRO A 42 11.95 -3.84 8.11
C PRO A 42 11.40 -2.81 7.14
N VAL A 43 10.08 -2.65 7.17
CA VAL A 43 9.38 -1.71 6.31
C VAL A 43 9.43 -0.32 6.95
N PRO A 44 9.78 0.73 6.18
CA PRO A 44 9.62 2.10 6.65
C PRO A 44 8.16 2.37 7.03
N VAL A 45 7.93 2.89 8.24
CA VAL A 45 6.60 3.31 8.71
C VAL A 45 5.94 4.31 7.76
N THR A 46 6.74 5.12 7.07
CA THR A 46 6.24 6.07 6.07
C THR A 46 5.51 5.37 4.92
N ILE A 47 6.00 4.19 4.48
CA ILE A 47 5.35 3.42 3.42
C ILE A 47 4.01 2.87 3.90
N ILE A 48 3.99 2.27 5.10
CA ILE A 48 2.77 1.80 5.75
C ILE A 48 1.73 2.92 5.83
N ASN A 49 2.12 4.07 6.38
CA ASN A 49 1.21 5.21 6.56
C ASN A 49 0.70 5.76 5.23
N ASN A 50 1.54 5.79 4.20
CA ASN A 50 1.13 6.25 2.87
C ASN A 50 0.14 5.28 2.22
N ILE A 51 0.35 3.96 2.33
CA ILE A 51 -0.60 2.96 1.80
C ILE A 51 -1.92 3.01 2.57
N LYS A 52 -1.88 3.14 3.90
CA LYS A 52 -3.08 3.36 4.72
C LYS A 52 -3.86 4.59 4.25
N LYS A 53 -3.18 5.72 4.01
CA LYS A 53 -3.81 6.91 3.44
C LYS A 53 -4.46 6.66 2.09
N VAL A 54 -3.80 5.95 1.17
CA VAL A 54 -4.38 5.60 -0.14
C VAL A 54 -5.67 4.80 0.05
N LEU A 55 -5.66 3.82 0.96
CA LEU A 55 -6.80 2.98 1.29
C LEU A 55 -7.95 3.76 1.93
N GLU A 56 -7.65 4.74 2.78
CA GLU A 56 -8.63 5.64 3.42
C GLU A 56 -9.23 6.64 2.41
N GLU A 57 -8.41 7.24 1.54
CA GLU A 57 -8.87 8.15 0.49
C GLU A 57 -9.77 7.43 -0.52
N ASN A 58 -9.42 6.21 -0.89
CA ASN A 58 -10.22 5.39 -1.81
C ASN A 58 -11.43 4.72 -1.12
N GLU A 59 -11.49 4.68 0.22
CA GLU A 59 -12.70 4.30 0.97
C GLU A 59 -13.69 5.45 1.09
N LYS A 60 -13.19 6.69 1.13
CA LYS A 60 -13.99 7.92 1.19
C LYS A 60 -14.47 8.44 -0.16
N ALA A 61 -14.15 7.77 -1.27
CA ALA A 61 -14.80 8.01 -2.55
C ALA A 61 -15.98 7.03 -2.67
N PRO A 62 -17.19 7.37 -2.14
CA PRO A 62 -18.38 6.61 -2.47
C PRO A 62 -18.57 6.64 -3.98
N ALA A 63 -19.05 5.52 -4.52
CA ALA A 63 -19.63 5.44 -5.83
C ALA A 63 -20.60 6.63 -6.05
N ASP A 64 -20.29 7.48 -7.02
CA ASP A 64 -21.25 8.34 -7.69
C ASP A 64 -21.59 7.69 -9.03
#